data_AF-A0A1M7N1F3-F1
#
_entry.id   AF-A0A1M7N1F3-F1
#
_cell.length_a   1.000
_cell.length_b   1.000
_cell.length_c   1.000
_cell.angle_alpha   90.00
_cell.angle_beta   90.00
_cell.angle_gamma   90.00
#
_symmetry.space_group_name_H-M   'P 1'
#
loop_
_entity.id
_entity.type
_entity.pdbx_description
1 polymer ?
#
loop_
_entity_poly.entity_id
_entity_poly.type
_entity_poly.pdbx_seq_one_letter_code
_entity_poly.pdbx_strand_id
1 'polypeptide(L)'
;QITFATTGNIVYIYNAAGQKVQKIVNRSGVSPVTTDYLGGYQYENGILKFFPTTEGYVEPSAGSYKYVYQYKDHLGNVRLSYDKNLVIQEENNYYPFGLKQEGYNTVKNSTSDALKYKYNGKELQDELGLNFYDYGARNYDPALGRWMNIDPMAEKNNFESSYMYVHNNPLKYIDPDGKDGIIVIKGGQITISSKVYLYGSGATKSEVAQMQKDINSKWGGTFSSKSLDGKQSFKVNVKVKVALYEGKEKNDPMIIPESWDPNNIDNFIEVNNDVERSYVTNGDEGEWKSTVKNGSLFPQDDAPHEVGHLLGLKDRYTDGKGAHPGWKGNIMARGSKGKVEQKNIDGILQDAMKAYENWSQDKNNEGKEFRYEIDGRPKK
;
A
#
# COMPACT_ATOMS: atom_id res chain seq x y z
N GLN A 1 9.97 -19.16 8.39
CA GLN A 1 11.04 -20.02 7.82
C GLN A 1 10.42 -20.92 6.77
N ILE A 2 11.13 -21.19 5.68
CA ILE A 2 10.76 -22.16 4.65
C ILE A 2 11.86 -23.23 4.63
N THR A 3 11.49 -24.50 4.78
CA THR A 3 12.44 -25.62 4.81
C THR A 3 12.28 -26.49 3.56
N PHE A 4 13.39 -26.75 2.89
CA PHE A 4 13.48 -27.60 1.72
C PHE A 4 14.12 -28.91 2.13
N ALA A 5 13.47 -30.04 1.82
CA ALA A 5 13.79 -31.35 2.41
C ALA A 5 15.28 -31.71 2.42
N THR A 6 16.01 -31.43 1.33
CA THR A 6 17.42 -31.81 1.18
C THR A 6 18.38 -30.64 0.92
N THR A 7 17.87 -29.49 0.46
CA THR A 7 18.71 -28.38 -0.01
C THR A 7 19.00 -27.31 1.06
N GLY A 8 18.21 -27.26 2.14
CA GLY A 8 18.43 -26.36 3.27
C GLY A 8 17.16 -25.60 3.69
N ASN A 9 17.31 -24.37 4.18
CA ASN A 9 16.17 -23.55 4.58
C ASN A 9 16.42 -22.05 4.37
N ILE A 10 15.34 -21.27 4.36
CA ILE A 10 15.37 -19.81 4.38
C ILE A 10 14.66 -19.32 5.63
N VAL A 11 15.35 -18.51 6.43
CA VAL A 11 14.82 -17.88 7.64
C VAL A 11 14.64 -16.40 7.35
N TYR A 12 13.48 -15.85 7.72
CA TYR A 12 13.18 -14.43 7.59
C TYR A 12 12.95 -13.86 8.98
N ILE A 13 13.50 -12.69 9.25
CA ILE A 13 13.28 -11.95 10.48
C ILE A 13 12.56 -10.67 10.12
N TYR A 14 11.50 -10.39 10.88
CA TYR A 14 10.67 -9.21 10.72
C TYR A 14 10.71 -8.39 12.00
N ASN A 15 10.57 -7.08 11.88
CA ASN A 15 10.34 -6.24 13.04
C ASN A 15 8.88 -6.35 13.52
N ALA A 16 8.56 -5.73 14.65
CA ALA A 16 7.21 -5.75 15.21
C ALA A 16 6.13 -5.11 14.30
N ALA A 17 6.53 -4.33 13.29
CA ALA A 17 5.64 -3.75 12.30
C ALA A 17 5.46 -4.65 11.05
N GLY A 18 5.99 -5.87 11.06
CA GLY A 18 5.89 -6.81 9.95
C GLY A 18 6.81 -6.51 8.78
N GLN A 19 7.76 -5.58 8.93
CA GLN A 19 8.74 -5.29 7.88
C GLN A 19 9.88 -6.29 7.96
N LYS A 20 10.23 -6.89 6.82
CA LYS A 20 11.39 -7.80 6.71
C LYS A 20 12.67 -7.01 6.97
N VAL A 21 13.43 -7.43 7.98
CA VAL A 21 14.71 -6.81 8.37
C VAL A 21 15.91 -7.71 8.04
N GLN A 22 15.72 -9.03 7.96
CA GLN A 22 16.80 -9.96 7.62
C GLN A 22 16.28 -11.20 6.89
N LYS A 23 17.09 -11.75 5.99
CA LYS A 23 16.91 -13.05 5.32
C LYS A 23 18.19 -13.86 5.49
N ILE A 24 18.09 -15.10 5.97
CA ILE A 24 19.21 -16.02 6.13
C ILE A 24 18.93 -17.25 5.25
N VAL A 25 19.81 -17.50 4.29
CA VAL A 25 19.73 -18.67 3.40
C VAL A 25 20.75 -19.70 3.85
N ASN A 26 20.26 -20.80 4.43
CA ASN A 26 21.07 -21.94 4.83
C ASN A 26 21.06 -22.98 3.71
N ARG A 27 22.23 -23.35 3.21
CA ARG A 27 22.42 -24.39 2.19
C ARG A 27 23.22 -25.54 2.79
N SER A 28 22.80 -26.77 2.53
CA SER A 28 23.52 -27.96 3.01
C SER A 28 24.98 -27.94 2.58
N GLY A 29 25.92 -27.96 3.53
CA GLY A 29 27.36 -27.99 3.27
C GLY A 29 27.99 -26.65 2.83
N VAL A 30 27.25 -25.54 2.88
CA VAL A 30 27.73 -24.20 2.52
C VAL A 30 27.48 -23.23 3.68
N SER A 31 28.37 -22.25 3.86
CA SER A 31 28.17 -21.20 4.86
C SER A 31 26.87 -20.43 4.61
N PRO A 32 26.10 -20.08 5.66
CA PRO A 32 24.88 -19.28 5.51
C PRO A 32 25.16 -17.95 4.83
N VAL A 33 24.23 -17.52 3.98
CA VAL A 33 24.22 -16.16 3.42
C VAL A 33 23.17 -15.34 4.17
N THR A 34 23.61 -14.25 4.80
CA THR A 34 22.72 -13.33 5.52
C THR A 34 22.54 -12.06 4.71
N THR A 35 21.30 -11.68 4.44
CA THR A 35 20.93 -10.42 3.80
C THR A 35 20.21 -9.54 4.82
N ASP A 36 20.76 -8.34 5.09
CA ASP A 36 20.15 -7.34 5.96
C ASP A 36 19.47 -6.24 5.13
N TYR A 37 18.27 -5.84 5.58
CA TYR A 37 17.43 -4.85 4.91
C TYR A 37 17.31 -3.60 5.79
N LEU A 38 17.86 -2.47 5.35
CA LEU A 38 17.88 -1.23 6.14
C LEU A 38 17.51 -0.01 5.29
N GLY A 39 16.24 0.42 5.32
CA GLY A 39 15.81 1.63 4.62
C GLY A 39 16.11 1.61 3.11
N GLY A 40 15.96 0.44 2.47
CA GLY A 40 16.28 0.20 1.06
C GLY A 40 17.73 -0.25 0.82
N TYR A 41 18.66 0.01 1.73
CA TYR A 41 20.02 -0.51 1.64
C TYR A 41 20.00 -2.02 1.88
N GLN A 42 20.68 -2.77 1.02
CA GLN A 42 20.86 -4.21 1.19
C GLN A 42 22.33 -4.55 1.42
N TYR A 43 22.56 -5.31 2.47
CA TYR A 43 23.87 -5.83 2.84
C TYR A 43 23.84 -7.35 2.75
N GLU A 44 24.89 -7.96 2.24
CA GLU A 44 25.08 -9.40 2.32
C GLU A 44 26.31 -9.68 3.18
N ASN A 45 26.13 -10.45 4.24
CA ASN A 45 27.18 -10.77 5.22
C ASN A 45 27.92 -9.51 5.73
N GLY A 46 27.16 -8.42 5.95
CA GLY A 46 27.68 -7.13 6.40
C GLY A 46 28.29 -6.23 5.31
N ILE A 47 28.34 -6.67 4.04
CA ILE A 47 28.89 -5.90 2.93
C ILE A 47 27.76 -5.27 2.12
N LEU A 48 27.80 -3.94 1.92
CA LEU A 48 26.83 -3.22 1.10
C LEU A 48 26.83 -3.76 -0.34
N LYS A 49 25.65 -4.15 -0.84
CA LYS A 49 25.46 -4.62 -2.22
C LYS A 49 24.90 -3.52 -3.11
N PHE A 50 23.86 -2.85 -2.65
CA PHE A 50 23.31 -1.68 -3.32
C PHE A 50 22.37 -0.90 -2.41
N PHE A 51 21.95 0.26 -2.89
CA PHE A 51 20.81 1.00 -2.37
C PHE A 51 20.02 1.59 -3.53
N PRO A 52 18.69 1.70 -3.41
CA PRO A 52 17.84 2.22 -4.46
C PRO A 52 18.05 3.72 -4.64
N THR A 53 17.76 4.19 -5.84
CA THR A 53 17.58 5.59 -6.16
C THR A 53 16.19 5.79 -6.76
N THR A 54 15.79 7.05 -6.85
CA THR A 54 14.91 7.50 -7.92
C THR A 54 15.44 6.94 -9.26
N GLU A 55 14.71 6.55 -10.28
CA GLU A 55 15.22 6.05 -11.57
C GLU A 55 16.01 4.71 -11.55
N GLY A 56 16.32 4.09 -10.40
CA GLY A 56 17.07 2.82 -10.39
C GLY A 56 17.79 2.48 -9.09
N TYR A 57 19.08 2.15 -9.16
CA TYR A 57 19.90 1.80 -8.00
C TYR A 57 21.37 2.16 -8.16
N VAL A 58 22.08 2.18 -7.04
CA VAL A 58 23.52 2.36 -6.96
C VAL A 58 24.17 1.17 -6.30
N GLU A 59 25.21 0.63 -6.94
CA GLU A 59 26.04 -0.46 -6.40
C GLU A 59 27.49 0.01 -6.17
N PRO A 60 28.18 -0.45 -5.10
CA PRO A 60 29.61 -0.20 -4.93
C PRO A 60 30.44 -0.85 -6.04
N SER A 61 31.44 -0.14 -6.55
CA SER A 61 32.37 -0.62 -7.58
C SER A 61 33.78 -0.13 -7.31
N ALA A 62 34.62 -1.01 -6.75
CA ALA A 62 36.06 -0.81 -6.50
C ALA A 62 36.46 0.61 -6.08
N GLY A 63 35.94 1.08 -4.94
CA GLY A 63 36.23 2.42 -4.40
C GLY A 63 35.40 3.57 -5.00
N SER A 64 34.42 3.25 -5.85
CA SER A 64 33.47 4.19 -6.44
C SER A 64 32.04 3.62 -6.40
N TYR A 65 31.10 4.33 -7.04
CA TYR A 65 29.70 3.92 -7.17
C TYR A 65 29.31 3.81 -8.64
N LYS A 66 28.61 2.73 -8.98
CA LYS A 66 28.00 2.52 -10.29
C LYS A 66 26.50 2.76 -10.19
N TYR A 67 26.01 3.64 -11.06
CA TYR A 67 24.59 3.96 -11.19
C TYR A 67 23.98 3.11 -12.30
N VAL A 68 22.87 2.46 -11.98
CA VAL A 68 22.06 1.69 -12.93
C VAL A 68 20.65 2.26 -12.92
N TYR A 69 20.16 2.58 -14.10
CA TYR A 69 18.82 3.10 -14.35
C TYR A 69 17.88 1.98 -14.76
N GLN A 70 16.61 2.11 -14.41
CA GLN A 70 15.58 1.12 -14.70
C GLN A 70 14.44 1.76 -15.48
N TYR A 71 14.12 1.18 -16.64
CA TYR A 71 12.90 1.48 -17.38
C TYR A 71 11.82 0.49 -16.97
N LYS A 72 10.67 1.03 -16.55
CA LYS A 72 9.54 0.26 -16.03
C LYS A 72 8.30 0.45 -16.91
N ASP A 73 7.40 -0.54 -16.94
CA ASP A 73 6.09 -0.41 -17.60
C ASP A 73 5.05 0.28 -16.71
N HIS A 74 3.80 0.36 -17.16
CA HIS A 74 2.73 1.07 -16.44
C HIS A 74 2.49 0.48 -15.05
N LEU A 75 2.61 -0.85 -14.87
CA LEU A 75 2.44 -1.52 -13.58
C LEU A 75 3.71 -1.50 -12.71
N GLY A 76 4.73 -0.73 -13.11
CA GLY A 76 6.01 -0.65 -12.40
C GLY A 76 6.91 -1.87 -12.55
N ASN A 77 6.67 -2.76 -13.53
CA ASN A 77 7.54 -3.89 -13.77
C ASN A 77 8.83 -3.42 -14.44
N VAL A 78 9.99 -3.79 -13.89
CA VAL A 78 11.29 -3.46 -14.51
C VAL A 78 11.42 -4.20 -15.82
N ARG A 79 11.45 -3.48 -16.95
CA ARG A 79 11.62 -4.03 -18.31
C ARG A 79 13.08 -4.02 -18.75
N LEU A 80 13.80 -2.96 -18.44
CA LEU A 80 15.21 -2.80 -18.78
C LEU A 80 15.97 -2.20 -17.59
N SER A 81 17.16 -2.72 -17.33
CA SER A 81 18.16 -2.06 -16.47
C SER A 81 19.36 -1.69 -17.35
N TYR A 82 19.88 -0.47 -17.25
CA TYR A 82 21.01 0.01 -18.07
C TYR A 82 21.90 0.98 -17.28
N ASP A 83 23.19 1.03 -17.61
CA ASP A 83 24.11 1.95 -16.95
C ASP A 83 24.09 3.36 -17.57
N LYS A 84 24.86 4.30 -17.01
CA LYS A 84 24.96 5.68 -17.51
C LYS A 84 25.45 5.81 -18.96
N ASN A 85 26.05 4.76 -19.52
CA ASN A 85 26.50 4.72 -20.91
C ASN A 85 25.47 4.04 -21.81
N LEU A 86 24.25 3.82 -21.31
CA LEU A 86 23.15 3.12 -21.99
C LEU A 86 23.45 1.66 -22.31
N VAL A 87 24.41 1.05 -21.61
CA VAL A 87 24.68 -0.39 -21.75
C VAL A 87 23.65 -1.16 -20.94
N ILE A 88 22.85 -1.97 -21.63
CA ILE A 88 21.83 -2.82 -21.02
C ILE A 88 22.51 -3.84 -20.08
N GLN A 89 22.11 -3.80 -18.81
CA GLN A 89 22.52 -4.70 -17.75
C GLN A 89 21.59 -5.92 -17.67
N GLU A 90 20.28 -5.73 -17.84
CA GLU A 90 19.30 -6.82 -17.92
C GLU A 90 18.06 -6.38 -18.71
N GLU A 91 17.49 -7.29 -19.50
CA GLU A 91 16.13 -7.15 -20.05
C GLU A 91 15.18 -8.19 -19.42
N ASN A 92 13.95 -7.76 -19.12
CA ASN A 92 12.90 -8.58 -18.54
C ASN A 92 11.57 -8.33 -19.28
N ASN A 93 10.95 -9.42 -19.72
CA ASN A 93 9.59 -9.44 -20.25
C ASN A 93 8.76 -10.43 -19.42
N TYR A 94 7.48 -10.14 -19.20
CA TYR A 94 6.64 -10.90 -18.26
C TYR A 94 5.37 -11.38 -18.94
N TYR A 95 4.92 -12.57 -18.56
CA TYR A 95 3.53 -12.97 -18.67
C TYR A 95 2.64 -12.09 -17.77
N PRO A 96 1.32 -12.04 -17.99
CA PRO A 96 0.43 -11.17 -17.22
C PRO A 96 0.56 -11.30 -15.70
N PHE A 97 0.72 -12.53 -15.20
CA PHE A 97 0.89 -12.84 -13.77
C PHE A 97 2.34 -12.77 -13.30
N GLY A 98 3.21 -12.06 -14.01
CA GLY A 98 4.56 -11.73 -13.53
C GLY A 98 5.63 -12.80 -13.69
N LEU A 99 5.29 -13.95 -14.28
CA LEU A 99 6.32 -14.94 -14.64
C LEU A 99 7.19 -14.35 -15.76
N LYS A 100 8.52 -14.34 -15.55
CA LYS A 100 9.46 -13.88 -16.57
C LYS A 100 9.42 -14.80 -17.79
N GLN A 101 9.33 -14.22 -18.97
CA GLN A 101 9.43 -14.92 -20.24
C GLN A 101 10.88 -15.31 -20.51
N GLU A 102 11.07 -16.50 -21.08
CA GLU A 102 12.39 -17.04 -21.45
C GLU A 102 12.42 -17.40 -22.95
N GLY A 103 13.63 -17.63 -23.48
CA GLY A 103 13.85 -18.04 -24.87
C GLY A 103 14.10 -16.88 -25.85
N TYR A 104 14.07 -15.63 -25.39
CA TYR A 104 14.40 -14.44 -26.17
C TYR A 104 14.82 -13.29 -25.26
N ASN A 105 15.44 -12.26 -25.84
CA ASN A 105 15.88 -11.05 -25.15
C ASN A 105 16.63 -11.35 -23.84
N THR A 106 17.60 -12.27 -23.92
CA THR A 106 18.30 -12.88 -22.77
C THR A 106 19.47 -12.03 -22.25
N VAL A 107 19.47 -10.72 -22.53
CA VAL A 107 20.54 -9.83 -22.09
C VAL A 107 20.59 -9.82 -20.57
N LYS A 108 21.71 -10.30 -20.02
CA LYS A 108 22.05 -10.23 -18.59
C LYS A 108 23.56 -10.08 -18.43
N ASN A 109 24.01 -8.83 -18.37
CA ASN A 109 25.42 -8.43 -18.29
C ASN A 109 25.87 -8.07 -16.87
N SER A 110 24.97 -8.16 -15.89
CA SER A 110 25.26 -7.87 -14.49
C SER A 110 24.73 -8.98 -13.58
N THR A 111 25.43 -9.19 -12.47
CA THR A 111 25.07 -10.11 -11.38
C THR A 111 24.66 -9.36 -10.12
N SER A 112 24.33 -8.07 -10.23
CA SER A 112 23.91 -7.25 -9.10
C SER A 112 22.68 -7.83 -8.41
N ASP A 113 22.67 -7.86 -7.08
CA ASP A 113 21.51 -8.30 -6.29
C ASP A 113 20.28 -7.41 -6.52
N ALA A 114 20.48 -6.15 -6.91
CA ALA A 114 19.40 -5.23 -7.25
C ALA A 114 18.54 -5.70 -8.42
N LEU A 115 19.09 -6.55 -9.30
CA LEU A 115 18.34 -7.13 -10.42
C LEU A 115 17.30 -8.17 -9.98
N LYS A 116 17.28 -8.57 -8.70
CA LYS A 116 16.21 -9.39 -8.12
C LYS A 116 14.89 -8.61 -8.01
N TYR A 117 14.92 -7.28 -8.05
CA TYR A 117 13.72 -6.45 -8.02
C TYR A 117 13.13 -6.32 -9.43
N LYS A 118 12.01 -7.01 -9.68
CA LYS A 118 11.50 -7.28 -11.04
C LYS A 118 10.03 -6.88 -11.21
N TYR A 119 9.12 -7.84 -11.11
CA TYR A 119 7.68 -7.64 -11.26
C TYR A 119 7.13 -6.79 -10.11
N ASN A 120 6.36 -5.75 -10.43
CA ASN A 120 5.89 -4.69 -9.53
C ASN A 120 6.99 -4.10 -8.61
N GLY A 121 8.26 -4.15 -9.05
CA GLY A 121 9.41 -3.74 -8.24
C GLY A 121 9.61 -4.58 -6.97
N LYS A 122 9.07 -5.81 -6.91
CA LYS A 122 9.23 -6.73 -5.77
C LYS A 122 10.45 -7.61 -5.92
N GLU A 123 11.05 -7.96 -4.78
CA GLU A 123 12.21 -8.84 -4.72
C GLU A 123 11.78 -10.27 -5.09
N LEU A 124 12.32 -10.78 -6.19
CA LEU A 124 12.26 -12.20 -6.53
C LEU A 124 13.25 -12.95 -5.63
N GLN A 125 12.71 -13.90 -4.87
CA GLN A 125 13.47 -14.83 -4.05
C GLN A 125 13.60 -16.14 -4.82
N ASP A 126 14.71 -16.29 -5.54
CA ASP A 126 15.05 -17.47 -6.33
C ASP A 126 15.90 -18.49 -5.56
N GLU A 127 16.28 -18.16 -4.32
CA GLU A 127 17.14 -19.01 -3.51
C GLU A 127 16.49 -20.37 -3.23
N LEU A 128 17.29 -21.44 -3.31
CA LEU A 128 16.83 -22.83 -3.17
C LEU A 128 15.74 -23.24 -4.18
N GLY A 129 15.53 -22.47 -5.25
CA GLY A 129 14.50 -22.72 -6.26
C GLY A 129 13.11 -22.24 -5.83
N LEU A 130 13.02 -21.33 -4.84
CA LEU A 130 11.74 -20.83 -4.34
C LEU A 130 10.95 -20.08 -5.42
N ASN A 131 11.58 -19.17 -6.15
CA ASN A 131 11.02 -18.38 -7.26
C ASN A 131 9.76 -17.58 -6.90
N PHE A 132 9.67 -17.07 -5.68
CA PHE A 132 8.53 -16.27 -5.22
C PHE A 132 8.89 -14.79 -5.12
N TYR A 133 7.92 -13.94 -5.39
CA TYR A 133 8.03 -12.51 -5.11
C TYR A 133 7.62 -12.20 -3.67
N ASP A 134 8.41 -11.39 -3.00
CA ASP A 134 8.12 -10.90 -1.65
C ASP A 134 7.38 -9.55 -1.71
N TYR A 135 6.10 -9.57 -1.37
CA TYR A 135 5.25 -8.39 -1.25
C TYR A 135 5.18 -7.86 0.19
N GLY A 136 6.05 -8.32 1.07
CA GLY A 136 6.12 -7.95 2.49
C GLY A 136 5.14 -8.77 3.34
N ALA A 137 3.84 -8.56 3.16
CA ALA A 137 2.81 -9.26 3.93
C ALA A 137 2.56 -10.70 3.43
N ARG A 138 2.80 -10.95 2.14
CA ARG A 138 2.53 -12.24 1.48
C ARG A 138 3.63 -12.59 0.48
N ASN A 139 3.78 -13.88 0.24
CA ASN A 139 4.65 -14.41 -0.82
C ASN A 139 3.79 -14.75 -2.04
N TYR A 140 4.23 -14.30 -3.22
CA TYR A 140 3.53 -14.49 -4.47
C TYR A 140 4.27 -15.46 -5.38
N ASP A 141 3.57 -16.47 -5.88
CA ASP A 141 4.09 -17.37 -6.91
C ASP A 141 3.60 -16.90 -8.29
N PRO A 142 4.49 -16.34 -9.13
CA PRO A 142 4.13 -15.85 -10.46
C PRO A 142 3.85 -16.98 -11.47
N ALA A 143 4.35 -18.20 -11.24
CA ALA A 143 4.07 -19.34 -12.11
C ALA A 143 2.64 -19.86 -11.91
N LEU A 144 2.15 -19.81 -10.67
CA LEU A 144 0.76 -20.12 -10.34
C LEU A 144 -0.19 -18.93 -10.51
N GLY A 145 0.33 -17.71 -10.41
CA GLY A 145 -0.47 -16.49 -10.35
C GLY A 145 -1.30 -16.41 -9.07
N ARG A 146 -0.72 -16.84 -7.94
CA ARG A 146 -1.41 -16.97 -6.64
C ARG A 146 -0.54 -16.53 -5.48
N TRP A 147 -1.19 -16.10 -4.40
CA TRP A 147 -0.54 -15.99 -3.10
C TRP A 147 -0.24 -17.38 -2.54
N MET A 148 0.88 -17.50 -1.85
CA MET A 148 1.29 -18.71 -1.13
C MET A 148 0.85 -18.69 0.34
N ASN A 149 0.28 -17.56 0.77
CA ASN A 149 -0.27 -17.35 2.10
C ASN A 149 -1.75 -17.01 1.96
N ILE A 150 -2.56 -17.49 2.91
CA ILE A 150 -3.95 -17.07 3.03
C ILE A 150 -3.96 -15.56 3.23
N ASP A 151 -4.78 -14.85 2.47
CA ASP A 151 -5.06 -13.46 2.72
C ASP A 151 -5.46 -13.27 4.20
N PRO A 152 -4.75 -12.46 5.00
CA PRO A 152 -5.11 -12.19 6.40
C PRO A 152 -6.56 -11.71 6.60
N MET A 153 -7.20 -11.24 5.52
CA MET A 153 -8.57 -10.76 5.46
C MET A 153 -9.50 -11.66 4.64
N ALA A 154 -9.14 -12.92 4.40
CA ALA A 154 -9.91 -13.88 3.60
C ALA A 154 -11.39 -13.98 4.01
N GLU A 155 -11.71 -13.81 5.30
CA GLU A 155 -13.09 -13.85 5.82
C GLU A 155 -13.99 -12.72 5.28
N LYS A 156 -13.39 -11.66 4.70
CA LYS A 156 -14.10 -10.50 4.16
C LYS A 156 -14.55 -10.69 2.71
N ASN A 157 -13.99 -11.68 1.99
CA ASN A 157 -14.34 -12.03 0.61
C ASN A 157 -14.68 -13.53 0.50
N ASN A 158 -15.86 -13.89 0.98
CA ASN A 158 -16.38 -15.27 0.95
C ASN A 158 -16.72 -15.81 -0.46
N PHE A 159 -16.67 -14.96 -1.49
CA PHE A 159 -16.94 -15.35 -2.89
C PHE A 159 -15.68 -15.56 -3.73
N GLU A 160 -14.50 -15.27 -3.19
CA GLU A 160 -13.23 -15.36 -3.89
C GLU A 160 -12.24 -16.25 -3.15
N SER A 161 -11.25 -16.77 -3.87
CA SER A 161 -10.22 -17.59 -3.24
C SER A 161 -9.33 -16.72 -2.36
N SER A 162 -9.05 -17.16 -1.14
CA SER A 162 -8.11 -16.52 -0.21
C SER A 162 -6.66 -16.47 -0.71
N TYR A 163 -6.37 -17.11 -1.84
CA TYR A 163 -5.06 -17.13 -2.49
C TYR A 163 -5.06 -16.37 -3.84
N MET A 164 -6.16 -15.72 -4.19
CA MET A 164 -6.31 -15.04 -5.47
C MET A 164 -5.43 -13.79 -5.55
N TYR A 165 -4.71 -13.65 -6.66
CA TYR A 165 -3.93 -12.46 -6.97
C TYR A 165 -4.78 -11.51 -7.83
N VAL A 166 -5.00 -10.29 -7.33
CA VAL A 166 -5.58 -9.13 -8.05
C VAL A 166 -6.80 -9.46 -8.93
N HIS A 167 -7.76 -10.21 -8.40
CA HIS A 167 -9.00 -10.61 -9.12
C HIS A 167 -8.78 -11.35 -10.45
N ASN A 168 -7.61 -11.99 -10.59
CA ASN A 168 -7.16 -12.58 -11.84
C ASN A 168 -7.05 -11.58 -13.02
N ASN A 169 -6.88 -10.28 -12.74
CA ASN A 169 -6.68 -9.25 -13.76
C ASN A 169 -5.38 -8.43 -13.53
N PRO A 170 -4.21 -9.09 -13.58
CA PRO A 170 -2.91 -8.46 -13.29
C PRO A 170 -2.40 -7.55 -14.42
N LEU A 171 -3.18 -7.38 -15.49
CA LEU A 171 -2.88 -6.38 -16.55
C LEU A 171 -3.35 -4.99 -16.16
N LYS A 172 -4.34 -4.91 -15.27
CA LYS A 172 -4.98 -3.68 -14.83
C LYS A 172 -4.62 -3.32 -13.38
N TYR A 173 -4.35 -4.32 -12.54
CA TYR A 173 -4.23 -4.12 -11.09
C TYR A 173 -2.88 -4.58 -10.57
N ILE A 174 -2.40 -3.88 -9.55
CA ILE A 174 -1.25 -4.27 -8.73
C ILE A 174 -1.66 -4.28 -7.27
N ASP A 175 -0.92 -5.02 -6.44
CA ASP A 175 -0.99 -4.92 -4.98
C ASP A 175 0.28 -4.20 -4.49
N PRO A 176 0.25 -2.87 -4.26
CA PRO A 176 1.45 -2.08 -4.02
C PRO A 176 2.17 -2.47 -2.72
N ASP A 177 1.46 -2.67 -1.62
CA ASP A 177 2.04 -3.04 -0.31
C ASP A 177 1.10 -3.86 0.59
N GLY A 178 -0.12 -4.15 0.11
CA GLY A 178 -1.20 -4.76 0.85
C GLY A 178 -2.02 -3.84 1.77
N LYS A 179 -1.99 -2.48 1.64
CA LYS A 179 -2.50 -1.55 2.70
C LYS A 179 -3.10 -0.20 2.20
N ASP A 180 -4.33 0.17 2.63
CA ASP A 180 -4.95 1.49 2.28
C ASP A 180 -5.12 2.52 3.41
N GLY A 181 -4.92 2.15 4.67
CA GLY A 181 -4.93 3.06 5.81
C GLY A 181 -4.37 2.41 7.08
N ILE A 182 -3.94 3.20 8.08
CA ILE A 182 -3.30 2.66 9.29
C ILE A 182 -3.97 3.16 10.56
N ILE A 183 -4.34 2.24 11.42
CA ILE A 183 -4.73 2.45 12.82
C ILE A 183 -3.51 2.16 13.69
N VAL A 184 -3.15 3.14 14.51
CA VAL A 184 -2.10 3.00 15.52
C VAL A 184 -2.73 3.15 16.90
N ILE A 185 -2.52 2.16 17.77
CA ILE A 185 -2.95 2.20 19.17
C ILE A 185 -1.72 2.22 20.06
N LYS A 186 -1.60 3.26 20.88
CA LYS A 186 -0.49 3.43 21.83
C LYS A 186 -0.99 4.09 23.10
N GLY A 187 -0.89 3.36 24.21
CA GLY A 187 -1.47 3.79 25.48
C GLY A 187 -2.98 4.06 25.35
N GLY A 188 -3.44 5.21 25.86
CA GLY A 188 -4.85 5.64 25.76
C GLY A 188 -5.22 6.36 24.47
N GLN A 189 -4.41 6.25 23.40
CA GLN A 189 -4.65 6.96 22.13
C GLN A 189 -4.75 5.99 20.94
N ILE A 190 -5.72 6.28 20.08
CA ILE A 190 -5.88 5.67 18.76
C ILE A 190 -5.69 6.78 17.72
N THR A 191 -4.86 6.52 16.73
CA THR A 191 -4.68 7.39 15.56
C THR A 191 -5.06 6.61 14.31
N ILE A 192 -6.09 7.07 13.61
CA ILE A 192 -6.44 6.63 12.26
C ILE A 192 -5.72 7.56 11.29
N SER A 193 -4.88 7.03 10.40
CA SER A 193 -4.12 7.81 9.42
C SER A 193 -4.37 7.30 8.01
N SER A 194 -4.62 8.24 7.09
CA SER A 194 -4.61 8.02 5.65
C SER A 194 -4.01 9.25 4.96
N LYS A 195 -3.43 9.06 3.78
CA LYS A 195 -2.86 10.14 2.97
C LYS A 195 -3.38 10.03 1.56
N VAL A 196 -3.97 11.11 1.09
CA VAL A 196 -4.66 11.28 -0.17
C VAL A 196 -3.87 12.21 -1.09
N TYR A 197 -3.73 11.84 -2.35
CA TYR A 197 -3.03 12.61 -3.38
C TYR A 197 -3.98 13.05 -4.49
N LEU A 198 -4.00 14.34 -4.82
CA LEU A 198 -4.79 14.87 -5.93
C LEU A 198 -3.94 14.94 -7.20
N TYR A 199 -4.43 14.43 -8.32
CA TYR A 199 -3.82 14.54 -9.65
C TYR A 199 -4.88 14.89 -10.70
N GLY A 200 -4.50 15.12 -11.96
CA GLY A 200 -5.46 15.45 -13.03
C GLY A 200 -5.60 16.94 -13.32
N SER A 201 -6.38 17.27 -14.34
CA SER A 201 -6.44 18.62 -14.94
C SER A 201 -7.00 19.71 -14.02
N GLY A 202 -7.74 19.33 -12.98
CA GLY A 202 -8.28 20.22 -11.96
C GLY A 202 -7.50 20.24 -10.65
N ALA A 203 -6.47 19.40 -10.49
CA ALA A 203 -5.72 19.31 -9.25
C ALA A 203 -4.81 20.54 -9.09
N THR A 204 -5.15 21.40 -8.12
CA THR A 204 -4.38 22.61 -7.80
C THR A 204 -4.08 22.67 -6.31
N LYS A 205 -3.09 23.49 -5.92
CA LYS A 205 -2.79 23.74 -4.49
C LYS A 205 -3.99 24.32 -3.74
N SER A 206 -4.79 25.14 -4.42
CA SER A 206 -6.03 25.68 -3.88
C SER A 206 -7.06 24.56 -3.61
N GLU A 207 -7.18 23.60 -4.53
CA GLU A 207 -8.07 22.46 -4.38
C GLU A 207 -7.65 21.56 -3.22
N VAL A 208 -6.35 21.28 -3.10
CA VAL A 208 -5.79 20.54 -1.96
C VAL A 208 -6.09 21.23 -0.64
N ALA A 209 -5.88 22.54 -0.55
CA ALA A 209 -6.12 23.30 0.67
C ALA A 209 -7.61 23.31 1.04
N GLN A 210 -8.48 23.46 0.06
CA GLN A 210 -9.93 23.43 0.27
C GLN A 210 -10.39 22.04 0.73
N MET A 211 -9.98 20.98 0.04
CA MET A 211 -10.32 19.61 0.41
C MET A 211 -9.81 19.24 1.80
N GLN A 212 -8.56 19.59 2.11
CA GLN A 212 -7.98 19.38 3.44
C GLN A 212 -8.80 20.08 4.53
N LYS A 213 -9.27 21.31 4.27
CA LYS A 213 -10.11 22.08 5.19
C LYS A 213 -11.46 21.40 5.40
N ASP A 214 -12.11 20.95 4.33
CA ASP A 214 -13.43 20.32 4.41
C ASP A 214 -13.36 19.00 5.16
N ILE A 215 -12.35 18.18 4.87
CA ILE A 215 -12.08 16.94 5.61
C ILE A 215 -11.84 17.24 7.09
N ASN A 216 -10.96 18.20 7.41
CA ASN A 216 -10.68 18.56 8.81
C ASN A 216 -11.92 19.11 9.53
N SER A 217 -12.81 19.81 8.82
CA SER A 217 -14.05 20.34 9.41
C SER A 217 -15.01 19.24 9.90
N LYS A 218 -14.92 18.04 9.32
CA LYS A 218 -15.80 16.90 9.64
C LYS A 218 -15.07 15.80 10.44
N TRP A 219 -13.87 15.43 10.00
CA TRP A 219 -13.07 14.33 10.56
C TRP A 219 -11.98 14.79 11.53
N GLY A 220 -11.65 16.08 11.58
CA GLY A 220 -10.65 16.63 12.51
C GLY A 220 -11.15 16.76 13.96
N GLY A 221 -12.35 16.28 14.26
CA GLY A 221 -12.92 16.23 15.60
C GLY A 221 -12.15 15.29 16.54
N THR A 222 -12.33 15.49 17.84
CA THR A 222 -11.89 14.51 18.85
C THR A 222 -13.00 13.49 19.03
N PHE A 223 -12.68 12.22 18.81
CA PHE A 223 -13.58 11.11 19.05
C PHE A 223 -13.07 10.25 20.21
N SER A 224 -13.88 9.30 20.64
CA SER A 224 -13.49 8.33 21.66
C SER A 224 -13.81 6.93 21.19
N SER A 225 -13.14 5.92 21.71
CA SER A 225 -13.56 4.53 21.56
C SER A 225 -13.28 3.78 22.86
N LYS A 226 -13.82 2.57 22.99
CA LYS A 226 -13.58 1.71 24.14
C LYS A 226 -13.09 0.35 23.67
N SER A 227 -12.37 -0.37 24.54
CA SER A 227 -12.18 -1.81 24.37
C SER A 227 -13.54 -2.51 24.24
N LEU A 228 -13.58 -3.68 23.61
CA LEU A 228 -14.81 -4.46 23.44
C LEU A 228 -15.40 -4.86 24.79
N ASP A 229 -14.54 -5.07 25.80
CA ASP A 229 -14.97 -5.29 27.19
C ASP A 229 -15.40 -4.01 27.95
N GLY A 230 -15.25 -2.83 27.32
CA GLY A 230 -15.64 -1.53 27.85
C GLY A 230 -14.75 -0.95 28.95
N LYS A 231 -13.69 -1.64 29.37
CA LYS A 231 -12.86 -1.24 30.53
C LYS A 231 -11.86 -0.15 30.20
N GLN A 232 -11.27 -0.17 29.00
CA GLN A 232 -10.31 0.83 28.56
C GLN A 232 -10.99 1.85 27.66
N SER A 233 -10.67 3.13 27.87
CA SER A 233 -11.13 4.22 27.02
C SER A 233 -9.97 4.82 26.24
N PHE A 234 -10.23 5.13 24.98
CA PHE A 234 -9.26 5.68 24.04
C PHE A 234 -9.72 7.02 23.51
N LYS A 235 -8.79 7.98 23.44
CA LYS A 235 -8.96 9.18 22.61
C LYS A 235 -8.63 8.81 21.17
N VAL A 236 -9.56 9.04 20.25
CA VAL A 236 -9.40 8.73 18.83
C VAL A 236 -9.18 10.02 18.05
N ASN A 237 -8.12 10.04 17.24
CA ASN A 237 -7.82 11.12 16.32
C ASN A 237 -7.82 10.56 14.89
N VAL A 238 -8.57 11.20 13.99
CA VAL A 238 -8.55 10.87 12.56
C VAL A 238 -7.69 11.91 11.85
N LYS A 239 -6.66 11.44 11.14
CA LYS A 239 -5.68 12.27 10.44
C LYS A 239 -5.65 11.87 8.97
N VAL A 240 -6.36 12.64 8.16
CA VAL A 240 -6.34 12.49 6.70
C VAL A 240 -5.56 13.65 6.12
N LYS A 241 -4.47 13.35 5.43
CA LYS A 241 -3.62 14.36 4.79
C LYS A 241 -3.90 14.39 3.31
N VAL A 242 -4.24 15.55 2.76
CA VAL A 242 -4.37 15.76 1.31
C VAL A 242 -3.10 16.43 0.79
N ALA A 243 -2.58 15.95 -0.33
CA ALA A 243 -1.42 16.51 -1.00
C ALA A 243 -1.69 16.66 -2.49
N LEU A 244 -1.07 17.66 -3.13
CA LEU A 244 -1.03 17.70 -4.59
C LEU A 244 0.00 16.67 -5.02
N TYR A 245 -0.31 15.89 -6.04
CA TYR A 245 0.69 15.09 -6.70
C TYR A 245 1.48 15.96 -7.66
N GLU A 246 2.67 16.40 -7.25
CA GLU A 246 3.59 17.20 -8.08
C GLU A 246 4.76 16.35 -8.60
N GLY A 247 4.71 15.03 -8.39
CA GLY A 247 5.79 14.09 -8.69
C GLY A 247 7.01 14.22 -7.75
N LYS A 248 6.95 15.04 -6.69
CA LYS A 248 8.05 15.32 -5.75
C LYS A 248 7.87 14.65 -4.38
N GLU A 249 6.70 14.08 -4.12
CA GLU A 249 6.27 13.47 -2.85
C GLU A 249 6.86 12.06 -2.60
N LYS A 250 7.88 11.68 -3.37
CA LYS A 250 8.51 10.34 -3.51
C LYS A 250 9.10 9.72 -2.22
N ASN A 251 9.16 10.46 -1.12
CA ASN A 251 9.73 10.02 0.16
C ASN A 251 8.67 9.79 1.25
N ASP A 252 7.37 9.86 0.93
CA ASP A 252 6.33 9.47 1.86
C ASP A 252 6.24 7.93 1.94
N PRO A 253 6.24 7.31 3.13
CA PRO A 253 6.14 5.86 3.27
C PRO A 253 4.84 5.25 2.70
N MET A 254 3.84 6.07 2.36
CA MET A 254 2.62 5.66 1.62
C MET A 254 2.71 5.87 0.09
N ILE A 255 3.86 6.29 -0.46
CA ILE A 255 4.13 6.31 -1.90
C ILE A 255 5.26 5.34 -2.20
N ILE A 256 5.03 4.40 -3.13
CA ILE A 256 6.11 3.62 -3.72
C ILE A 256 6.74 4.42 -4.87
N PRO A 257 8.09 4.54 -4.99
CA PRO A 257 8.72 5.41 -5.98
C PRO A 257 8.71 4.83 -7.40
N GLU A 258 8.32 5.70 -8.35
CA GLU A 258 8.50 5.66 -9.82
C GLU A 258 8.01 4.44 -10.57
N SER A 259 6.81 4.55 -11.12
CA SER A 259 6.59 4.99 -12.51
C SER A 259 5.25 5.72 -12.53
N TRP A 260 5.13 6.79 -13.31
CA TRP A 260 3.86 7.49 -13.50
C TRP A 260 2.84 6.54 -14.14
N ASP A 261 1.84 6.10 -13.36
CA ASP A 261 0.68 5.33 -13.83
C ASP A 261 -0.60 5.97 -13.30
N PRO A 262 -1.44 6.56 -14.18
CA PRO A 262 -2.76 7.07 -13.79
C PRO A 262 -3.77 5.97 -13.41
N ASN A 263 -3.38 4.69 -13.48
CA ASN A 263 -4.23 3.53 -13.13
C ASN A 263 -3.74 2.77 -11.88
N ASN A 264 -2.72 3.29 -11.19
CA ASN A 264 -2.26 2.75 -9.92
C ASN A 264 -2.75 3.70 -8.81
N ILE A 265 -3.89 3.39 -8.17
CA ILE A 265 -4.66 4.40 -7.43
C ILE A 265 -5.03 3.97 -6.01
N ASP A 266 -4.04 3.58 -5.19
CA ASP A 266 -4.24 3.54 -3.73
C ASP A 266 -4.02 4.95 -3.15
N ASN A 267 -5.11 5.58 -2.71
CA ASN A 267 -5.21 6.94 -2.18
C ASN A 267 -4.84 8.09 -3.17
N PHE A 268 -4.93 7.86 -4.47
CA PHE A 268 -4.84 8.92 -5.48
C PHE A 268 -6.25 9.28 -5.99
N ILE A 269 -6.45 10.55 -6.29
CA ILE A 269 -7.73 11.14 -6.63
C ILE A 269 -7.54 11.93 -7.92
N GLU A 270 -8.22 11.53 -8.98
CA GLU A 270 -8.26 12.39 -10.16
C GLU A 270 -9.23 13.55 -9.90
N VAL A 271 -8.72 14.78 -9.96
CA VAL A 271 -9.52 15.98 -9.97
C VAL A 271 -9.68 16.42 -11.41
N ASN A 272 -10.93 16.42 -11.89
CA ASN A 272 -11.26 16.72 -13.27
C ASN A 272 -12.28 17.87 -13.36
N ASN A 273 -12.15 18.74 -14.37
CA ASN A 273 -13.04 19.88 -14.60
C ASN A 273 -14.37 19.49 -15.27
N ASP A 274 -14.44 18.30 -15.88
CA ASP A 274 -15.56 17.88 -16.71
C ASP A 274 -16.49 16.86 -16.04
N VAL A 275 -16.20 16.43 -14.80
CA VAL A 275 -17.02 15.47 -14.07
C VAL A 275 -18.18 16.15 -13.32
N GLU A 276 -19.35 15.53 -13.32
CA GLU A 276 -20.57 16.13 -12.76
C GLU A 276 -20.65 16.04 -11.23
N ARG A 277 -19.98 15.07 -10.62
CA ARG A 277 -19.95 14.79 -9.17
C ARG A 277 -18.64 14.15 -8.73
N SER A 278 -18.28 14.29 -7.46
CA SER A 278 -17.22 13.50 -6.83
C SER A 278 -17.73 12.13 -6.40
N TYR A 279 -16.88 11.10 -6.44
CA TYR A 279 -17.21 9.76 -5.98
C TYR A 279 -15.95 8.94 -5.70
N VAL A 280 -16.04 8.00 -4.76
CA VAL A 280 -15.10 6.89 -4.56
C VAL A 280 -15.77 5.57 -4.89
N THR A 281 -15.16 4.81 -5.79
CA THR A 281 -15.55 3.45 -6.15
C THR A 281 -14.63 2.45 -5.48
N ASN A 282 -15.23 1.40 -4.91
CA ASN A 282 -14.54 0.25 -4.28
C ASN A 282 -13.67 0.56 -3.05
N GLY A 283 -13.42 1.83 -2.71
CA GLY A 283 -12.80 2.24 -1.45
C GLY A 283 -11.41 2.84 -1.60
N ASP A 284 -10.88 2.94 -2.82
CA ASP A 284 -9.50 3.31 -3.14
C ASP A 284 -9.42 4.22 -4.38
N GLU A 285 -10.26 3.99 -5.40
CA GLU A 285 -10.36 4.80 -6.62
C GLU A 285 -11.45 5.88 -6.52
N GLY A 286 -11.18 7.09 -7.00
CA GLY A 286 -12.26 8.07 -7.16
C GLY A 286 -11.91 9.27 -8.02
N GLU A 287 -12.95 9.85 -8.62
CA GLU A 287 -12.87 11.12 -9.33
C GLU A 287 -13.51 12.21 -8.47
N TRP A 288 -12.84 13.36 -8.40
CA TRP A 288 -13.33 14.53 -7.72
C TRP A 288 -13.63 15.63 -8.72
N LYS A 289 -14.78 16.25 -8.52
CA LYS A 289 -15.18 17.40 -9.30
C LYS A 289 -14.35 18.61 -8.91
N SER A 290 -13.56 19.08 -9.87
CA SER A 290 -12.86 20.36 -9.76
C SER A 290 -13.85 21.50 -9.65
N THR A 291 -13.54 22.43 -8.76
CA THR A 291 -14.33 23.64 -8.56
C THR A 291 -14.14 24.68 -9.66
N VAL A 292 -13.18 24.52 -10.58
CA VAL A 292 -12.88 25.51 -11.62
C VAL A 292 -13.64 25.20 -12.91
N LYS A 293 -14.89 25.68 -13.01
CA LYS A 293 -15.56 25.89 -14.30
C LYS A 293 -15.72 27.39 -14.49
N ASN A 294 -14.99 27.98 -15.45
CA ASN A 294 -14.98 29.43 -15.70
C ASN A 294 -14.59 30.30 -14.48
N GLY A 295 -13.63 29.85 -13.66
CA GLY A 295 -12.99 30.70 -12.64
C GLY A 295 -13.80 30.96 -11.35
N SER A 296 -14.88 30.22 -11.08
CA SER A 296 -15.68 30.36 -9.85
C SER A 296 -15.71 29.06 -9.05
N LEU A 297 -15.18 29.08 -7.83
CA LEU A 297 -15.09 27.92 -6.92
C LEU A 297 -16.49 27.44 -6.51
N PHE A 298 -16.90 26.24 -6.91
CA PHE A 298 -18.04 25.55 -6.28
C PHE A 298 -17.68 25.07 -4.87
N PRO A 299 -18.61 25.03 -3.90
CA PRO A 299 -18.32 24.43 -2.60
C PRO A 299 -18.09 22.91 -2.77
N GLN A 300 -16.86 22.46 -2.53
CA GLN A 300 -16.60 21.03 -2.33
C GLN A 300 -17.16 20.64 -0.98
N ASP A 301 -18.07 19.68 -0.99
CA ASP A 301 -18.81 19.36 0.22
C ASP A 301 -18.83 17.83 0.40
N ASP A 302 -18.60 17.04 -0.66
CA ASP A 302 -18.67 15.57 -0.60
C ASP A 302 -17.32 14.90 -0.29
N ALA A 303 -16.19 15.61 -0.34
CA ALA A 303 -14.88 15.02 -0.01
C ALA A 303 -14.82 14.37 1.40
N PRO A 304 -15.43 14.93 2.46
CA PRO A 304 -15.52 14.24 3.74
C PRO A 304 -16.37 12.96 3.70
N HIS A 305 -17.35 12.84 2.82
CA HIS A 305 -18.11 11.60 2.63
C HIS A 305 -17.23 10.54 1.95
N GLU A 306 -16.56 10.92 0.88
CA GLU A 306 -15.66 10.05 0.12
C GLU A 306 -14.49 9.53 0.95
N VAL A 307 -13.93 10.36 1.84
CA VAL A 307 -12.94 9.91 2.84
C VAL A 307 -13.49 8.82 3.76
N GLY A 308 -14.78 8.83 4.05
CA GLY A 308 -15.40 7.73 4.79
C GLY A 308 -15.27 6.39 4.06
N HIS A 309 -15.40 6.39 2.73
CA HIS A 309 -15.18 5.21 1.90
C HIS A 309 -13.72 4.77 1.89
N LEU A 310 -12.77 5.71 1.77
CA LEU A 310 -11.32 5.44 1.92
C LEU A 310 -10.96 4.81 3.28
N LEU A 311 -11.73 5.12 4.32
CA LEU A 311 -11.57 4.53 5.65
C LEU A 311 -12.40 3.24 5.86
N GLY A 312 -12.89 2.64 4.78
CA GLY A 312 -13.60 1.35 4.79
C GLY A 312 -15.08 1.41 5.14
N LEU A 313 -15.72 2.60 5.19
CA LEU A 313 -17.15 2.72 5.47
C LEU A 313 -18.01 2.47 4.23
N LYS A 314 -19.15 1.81 4.42
CA LYS A 314 -20.17 1.63 3.38
C LYS A 314 -21.04 2.87 3.27
N ASP A 315 -21.55 3.07 2.06
CA ASP A 315 -22.61 4.04 1.81
C ASP A 315 -23.90 3.64 2.54
N ARG A 316 -24.66 4.65 2.99
CA ARG A 316 -25.86 4.53 3.82
C ARG A 316 -27.05 5.31 3.25
N TYR A 317 -27.08 5.55 1.94
CA TYR A 317 -28.32 5.90 1.24
C TYR A 317 -29.23 4.68 1.05
N THR A 318 -30.53 4.93 0.94
CA THR A 318 -31.51 3.99 0.37
C THR A 318 -31.81 4.42 -1.06
N ASP A 319 -32.06 3.46 -1.93
CA ASP A 319 -32.30 3.54 -3.39
C ASP A 319 -33.58 4.28 -3.81
N GLY A 320 -33.95 5.34 -3.10
CA GLY A 320 -35.00 6.28 -3.51
C GLY A 320 -35.73 7.01 -2.38
N LYS A 321 -35.40 6.81 -1.09
CA LYS A 321 -36.18 7.37 0.04
C LYS A 321 -35.35 8.04 1.16
N GLY A 322 -34.08 8.35 0.90
CA GLY A 322 -33.21 9.08 1.84
C GLY A 322 -32.31 8.18 2.68
N ALA A 323 -31.84 8.68 3.82
CA ALA A 323 -30.87 7.98 4.68
C ALA A 323 -31.42 6.65 5.21
N HIS A 324 -30.57 5.62 5.28
CA HIS A 324 -30.88 4.35 5.95
C HIS A 324 -31.42 4.60 7.36
N PRO A 325 -32.41 3.82 7.85
CA PRO A 325 -32.89 3.94 9.23
C PRO A 325 -31.71 3.95 10.22
N GLY A 326 -31.68 4.97 11.10
CA GLY A 326 -30.59 5.19 12.07
C GLY A 326 -29.40 6.02 11.56
N TRP A 327 -29.35 6.40 10.28
CA TRP A 327 -28.26 7.18 9.66
C TRP A 327 -28.68 8.58 9.21
N LYS A 328 -29.90 9.03 9.55
CA LYS A 328 -30.38 10.37 9.20
C LYS A 328 -29.46 11.45 9.80
N GLY A 329 -28.82 12.23 8.93
CA GLY A 329 -27.89 13.29 9.34
C GLY A 329 -26.42 12.84 9.41
N ASN A 330 -26.13 11.55 9.23
CA ASN A 330 -24.78 11.02 9.20
C ASN A 330 -24.07 11.38 7.88
N ILE A 331 -22.75 11.57 7.95
CA ILE A 331 -21.90 11.85 6.77
C ILE A 331 -22.10 10.82 5.67
N MET A 332 -22.16 9.52 6.02
CA MET A 332 -22.32 8.43 5.04
C MET A 332 -23.73 8.31 4.46
N ALA A 333 -24.67 9.20 4.81
CA ALA A 333 -26.06 9.14 4.35
C ALA A 333 -26.61 10.49 3.85
N ARG A 334 -25.81 11.56 3.91
CA ARG A 334 -26.19 12.91 3.46
C ARG A 334 -25.07 13.66 2.75
N GLY A 335 -23.98 12.97 2.45
CA GLY A 335 -22.78 13.54 1.85
C GLY A 335 -22.28 14.69 2.73
N SER A 336 -21.92 15.77 2.06
CA SER A 336 -21.67 17.10 2.60
C SER A 336 -22.50 17.60 3.78
N LYS A 337 -23.81 17.38 3.74
CA LYS A 337 -24.73 17.90 4.76
C LYS A 337 -24.75 17.04 6.01
N GLY A 338 -24.06 15.91 6.00
CA GLY A 338 -23.96 15.01 7.13
C GLY A 338 -22.86 15.40 8.13
N LYS A 339 -22.86 14.71 9.27
CA LYS A 339 -21.84 14.82 10.32
C LYS A 339 -21.16 13.48 10.54
N VAL A 340 -19.87 13.51 10.85
CA VAL A 340 -19.17 12.33 11.37
C VAL A 340 -19.71 12.06 12.77
N GLU A 341 -20.24 10.87 12.98
CA GLU A 341 -20.81 10.41 14.24
C GLU A 341 -19.95 9.29 14.83
N GLN A 342 -20.15 8.99 16.11
CA GLN A 342 -19.42 7.93 16.82
C GLN A 342 -19.50 6.57 16.09
N LYS A 343 -20.66 6.23 15.51
CA LYS A 343 -20.86 5.00 14.74
C LYS A 343 -19.96 4.89 13.48
N ASN A 344 -19.49 6.01 12.93
CA ASN A 344 -18.50 5.99 11.85
C ASN A 344 -17.15 5.53 12.40
N ILE A 345 -16.74 6.09 13.53
CA ILE A 345 -15.49 5.75 14.20
C ILE A 345 -15.50 4.29 14.67
N ASP A 346 -16.61 3.85 15.27
CA ASP A 346 -16.77 2.47 15.71
C ASP A 346 -16.70 1.49 14.52
N GLY A 347 -17.27 1.87 13.37
CA GLY A 347 -17.20 1.10 12.14
C GLY A 347 -15.78 0.96 11.59
N ILE A 348 -14.97 2.03 11.64
CA ILE A 348 -13.56 2.01 11.21
C ILE A 348 -12.72 1.13 12.16
N LEU A 349 -12.95 1.25 13.47
CA LEU A 349 -12.13 0.61 14.49
C LEU A 349 -12.53 -0.83 14.81
N GLN A 350 -13.69 -1.30 14.35
CA GLN A 350 -14.31 -2.54 14.79
C GLN A 350 -13.34 -3.73 14.79
N ASP A 351 -12.62 -3.95 13.68
CA ASP A 351 -11.72 -5.10 13.56
C ASP A 351 -10.36 -4.85 14.23
N ALA A 352 -9.87 -3.61 14.17
CA ALA A 352 -8.64 -3.22 14.85
C ALA A 352 -8.73 -3.43 16.36
N MET A 353 -9.89 -3.16 16.96
CA MET A 353 -10.12 -3.36 18.39
C MET A 353 -10.15 -4.85 18.76
N LYS A 354 -10.72 -5.73 17.93
CA LYS A 354 -10.65 -7.19 18.15
C LYS A 354 -9.21 -7.68 18.13
N ALA A 355 -8.43 -7.23 17.14
CA ALA A 355 -7.03 -7.63 17.01
C ALA A 355 -6.17 -7.08 18.17
N TYR A 356 -6.42 -5.84 18.60
CA TYR A 356 -5.74 -5.22 19.74
C TYR A 356 -5.99 -5.96 21.05
N GLU A 357 -7.20 -6.44 21.30
CA GLU A 357 -7.50 -7.19 22.54
C GLU A 357 -6.72 -8.49 22.64
N ASN A 358 -6.56 -9.21 21.53
CA ASN A 358 -5.73 -10.41 21.52
C ASN A 358 -4.24 -10.06 21.69
N TRP A 359 -3.78 -9.01 21.02
CA TRP A 359 -2.39 -8.56 21.09
C TRP A 359 -1.98 -8.05 22.47
N SER A 360 -2.87 -7.32 23.15
CA SER A 360 -2.61 -6.68 24.45
C SER A 360 -2.62 -7.65 25.63
N GLN A 361 -3.10 -8.89 25.45
CA GLN A 361 -3.04 -9.93 26.48
C GLN A 361 -1.61 -10.44 26.72
N ASP A 362 -0.71 -10.30 25.73
CA ASP A 362 0.70 -10.65 25.90
C ASP A 362 1.43 -9.54 26.67
N LYS A 363 1.95 -9.88 27.86
CA LYS A 363 2.71 -8.95 28.72
C LYS A 363 3.95 -8.37 28.03
N ASN A 364 4.51 -9.06 27.03
CA ASN A 364 5.63 -8.55 26.25
C ASN A 364 5.25 -7.36 25.37
N ASN A 365 3.96 -7.08 25.20
CA ASN A 365 3.43 -5.98 24.41
C ASN A 365 3.08 -4.74 25.24
N GLU A 366 3.24 -4.80 26.56
CA GLU A 366 2.98 -3.66 27.45
C GLU A 366 3.84 -2.45 27.06
N GLY A 367 3.19 -1.29 26.88
CA GLY A 367 3.83 -0.05 26.46
C GLY A 367 4.26 0.01 24.99
N LYS A 368 4.10 -1.07 24.22
CA LYS A 368 4.40 -1.08 22.77
C LYS A 368 3.26 -0.46 21.97
N GLU A 369 3.59 -0.13 20.73
CA GLU A 369 2.65 0.39 19.75
C GLU A 369 2.02 -0.76 18.96
N PHE A 370 0.70 -0.80 18.90
CA PHE A 370 -0.04 -1.72 18.05
C PHE A 370 -0.41 -1.01 16.74
N ARG A 371 -0.26 -1.72 15.62
CA ARG A 371 -0.60 -1.22 14.28
C ARG A 371 -1.57 -2.17 13.62
N TYR A 372 -2.57 -1.62 12.94
CA TYR A 372 -3.60 -2.37 12.24
C TYR A 372 -4.00 -1.65 10.96
N GLU A 373 -4.24 -2.38 9.89
CA GLU A 373 -4.54 -1.79 8.58
C GLU A 373 -6.03 -1.68 8.33
N ILE A 374 -6.42 -0.52 7.81
CA ILE A 374 -7.75 -0.24 7.29
C ILE A 374 -7.72 -0.63 5.82
N ASP A 375 -7.62 -1.92 5.53
CA ASP A 375 -8.36 -2.40 4.37
C ASP A 375 -8.77 -3.86 4.51
N GLY A 376 -10.00 -4.10 4.09
CA GLY A 376 -10.72 -5.33 4.27
C GLY A 376 -11.88 -5.42 3.29
N ARG A 377 -11.62 -5.18 2.00
CA ARG A 377 -12.55 -5.43 0.89
C ARG A 377 -11.80 -5.57 -0.47
N PRO A 378 -12.48 -6.09 -1.53
CA PRO A 378 -11.87 -6.53 -2.78
C PRO A 378 -11.40 -5.36 -3.68
N LYS A 379 -10.16 -5.43 -4.15
CA LYS A 379 -9.51 -4.43 -5.00
C LYS A 379 -9.83 -4.67 -6.47
N LYS A 380 -10.79 -3.93 -7.01
CA LYS A 380 -11.46 -4.26 -8.27
C LYS A 380 -10.56 -4.34 -9.45
#